data_AF-A0A924QLW5-F1
#
_entry.id   AF-A0A924QLW5-F1
#
_cell.length_a   1.000
_cell.length_b   1.000
_cell.length_c   1.000
_cell.angle_alpha   90.00
_cell.angle_beta   90.00
_cell.angle_gamma   90.00
#
_symmetry.space_group_name_H-M   'P 1'
#
loop_
_entity.id
_entity.type
_entity.pdbx_description
1 polymer ?
#
loop_
_entity_poly.entity_id
_entity_poly.type
_entity_poly.pdbx_seq_one_letter_code
_entity_poly.pdbx_strand_id
1 'polypeptide(L)'
;KKISWQQIGLVIAIAFTGLFLSGALAEINELIPISKGLRIYFKKLEDNYAEEMMAMVQMKTFADYLVSLVLIALAPAIVEEVFFRGGVQQLFTNWFKKPWVAILVTSILFSAVHMSYFGFLPRAMLGAVLGLLFYYSKNIWTNILMHFLNNGIAVTQLYYMSTKGKLDKKALDAMDEHFPFWLGAIALVGMIICLYLFKRESDMTLKNNTIVDAANTFA
;
A
#
# COMPACT_ATOMS: atom_id res chain seq x y z
N LYS A 1 -13.68 11.31 12.82
CA LYS A 1 -13.96 12.20 11.66
C LYS A 1 -14.60 11.37 10.56
N LYS A 2 -15.68 11.86 9.94
CA LYS A 2 -16.37 11.14 8.86
C LYS A 2 -15.53 11.19 7.57
N ILE A 3 -15.52 10.08 6.84
CA ILE A 3 -14.92 9.98 5.49
C ILE A 3 -15.96 10.43 4.45
N SER A 4 -15.55 11.21 3.44
CA SER A 4 -16.44 11.60 2.35
C SER A 4 -16.48 10.53 1.26
N TRP A 5 -17.60 10.41 0.54
CA TRP A 5 -17.70 9.48 -0.61
C TRP A 5 -16.70 9.82 -1.73
N GLN A 6 -16.36 11.11 -1.87
CA GLN A 6 -15.32 11.56 -2.80
C GLN A 6 -13.92 11.09 -2.36
N GLN A 7 -13.61 11.10 -1.06
CA GLN A 7 -12.38 10.51 -0.54
C GLN A 7 -12.32 9.00 -0.81
N ILE A 8 -13.43 8.28 -0.66
CA ILE A 8 -13.50 6.84 -0.97
C ILE A 8 -13.21 6.59 -2.45
N GLY A 9 -13.87 7.33 -3.35
CA GLY A 9 -13.64 7.19 -4.80
C GLY A 9 -12.19 7.51 -5.19
N LEU A 10 -11.60 8.55 -4.59
CA LEU A 10 -10.19 8.89 -4.82
C LEU A 10 -9.23 7.84 -4.26
N VAL A 11 -9.51 7.24 -3.10
CA VAL A 11 -8.72 6.13 -2.56
C VAL A 11 -8.73 4.93 -3.53
N ILE A 12 -9.87 4.60 -4.12
CA ILE A 12 -9.96 3.53 -5.13
C ILE A 12 -9.15 3.89 -6.38
N ALA A 13 -9.22 5.12 -6.86
CA ALA A 13 -8.42 5.59 -8.00
C ALA A 13 -6.91 5.58 -7.70
N ILE A 14 -6.51 5.93 -6.48
CA ILE A 14 -5.12 5.87 -6.00
C ILE A 14 -4.65 4.42 -5.92
N ALA A 15 -5.46 3.50 -5.41
CA ALA A 15 -5.15 2.06 -5.40
C ALA A 15 -4.89 1.55 -6.82
N PHE A 16 -5.81 1.85 -7.74
CA PHE A 16 -5.69 1.40 -9.13
C PHE A 16 -4.48 1.99 -9.86
N THR A 17 -4.24 3.30 -9.75
CA THR A 17 -3.04 3.94 -10.32
C THR A 17 -1.75 3.46 -9.68
N GLY A 18 -1.80 3.12 -8.38
CA GLY A 18 -0.69 2.55 -7.62
C GLY A 18 -0.21 1.21 -8.17
N LEU A 19 -1.10 0.36 -8.72
CA LEU A 19 -0.72 -0.93 -9.32
C LEU A 19 0.27 -0.76 -10.48
N PHE A 20 -0.05 0.14 -11.42
CA PHE A 20 0.80 0.39 -12.58
C PHE A 20 2.13 1.04 -12.21
N LEU A 21 2.09 1.96 -11.23
CA LEU A 21 3.30 2.60 -10.73
C LEU A 21 4.18 1.60 -9.95
N SER A 22 3.56 0.68 -9.23
CA SER A 22 4.24 -0.41 -8.49
C SER A 22 5.04 -1.29 -9.45
N GLY A 23 4.45 -1.76 -10.55
CA GLY A 23 5.16 -2.59 -11.53
C GLY A 23 6.34 -1.89 -12.19
N ALA A 24 6.18 -0.62 -12.59
CA ALA A 24 7.29 0.15 -13.14
C ALA A 24 8.43 0.39 -12.11
N LEU A 25 8.08 0.58 -10.83
CA LEU A 25 9.08 0.71 -9.77
C LEU A 25 9.79 -0.62 -9.46
N ALA A 26 9.11 -1.76 -9.61
CA ALA A 26 9.72 -3.08 -9.48
C ALA A 26 10.80 -3.28 -10.56
N GLU A 27 10.50 -2.94 -11.82
CA GLU A 27 11.48 -2.96 -12.92
C GLU A 27 12.70 -2.08 -12.61
N ILE A 28 12.48 -0.84 -12.13
CA ILE A 28 13.57 0.06 -11.74
C ILE A 28 14.43 -0.56 -10.64
N ASN A 29 13.80 -1.25 -9.68
CA ASN A 29 14.50 -1.85 -8.56
C ASN A 29 15.41 -3.01 -9.01
N GLU A 30 14.99 -3.81 -9.99
CA GLU A 30 15.79 -4.90 -10.57
C GLU A 30 17.03 -4.40 -11.32
N LEU A 31 16.95 -3.20 -11.90
CA LEU A 31 18.04 -2.52 -12.61
C LEU A 31 19.12 -1.97 -11.67
N ILE A 32 18.85 -1.85 -10.36
CA ILE A 32 19.84 -1.37 -9.39
C ILE A 32 20.98 -2.40 -9.31
N PRO A 33 22.23 -2.01 -9.63
CA PRO A 33 23.34 -2.93 -9.64
C PRO A 33 23.71 -3.36 -8.22
N ILE A 34 23.67 -4.66 -7.98
CA ILE A 34 24.11 -5.30 -6.73
C ILE A 34 25.06 -6.46 -7.04
N SER A 35 25.90 -6.83 -6.07
CA SER A 35 26.81 -7.96 -6.24
C SER A 35 26.04 -9.26 -6.45
N LYS A 36 26.62 -10.20 -7.20
CA LYS A 36 25.99 -11.52 -7.48
C LYS A 36 25.63 -12.26 -6.19
N GLY A 37 26.53 -12.23 -5.19
CA GLY A 37 26.28 -12.87 -3.89
C GLY A 37 25.08 -12.25 -3.17
N LEU A 38 24.96 -10.92 -3.20
CA LEU A 38 23.83 -10.22 -2.58
C LEU A 38 22.51 -10.50 -3.31
N ARG A 39 22.54 -10.57 -4.65
CA ARG A 39 21.37 -10.94 -5.46
C ARG A 39 20.86 -12.34 -5.12
N ILE A 40 21.76 -13.32 -5.01
CA ILE A 40 21.40 -14.70 -4.62
C ILE A 40 20.82 -14.72 -3.20
N TYR A 41 21.43 -13.98 -2.27
CA TYR A 41 20.94 -13.87 -0.90
C TYR A 41 19.51 -13.31 -0.84
N PHE A 42 19.23 -12.20 -1.52
CA PHE A 42 17.90 -11.60 -1.53
C PHE A 42 16.86 -12.47 -2.22
N LYS A 43 17.21 -13.08 -3.37
CA LYS A 43 16.29 -14.01 -4.05
C LYS A 43 15.95 -15.20 -3.15
N LYS A 44 16.92 -15.73 -2.39
CA LYS A 44 16.67 -16.80 -1.43
C LYS A 44 15.71 -16.39 -0.30
N LEU A 45 15.82 -15.16 0.22
CA LEU A 45 14.88 -14.66 1.22
C LEU A 45 13.45 -14.60 0.67
N GLU A 46 13.28 -14.10 -0.55
CA GLU A 46 11.97 -14.03 -1.19
C GLU A 46 11.42 -15.40 -1.58
N ASP A 47 12.27 -16.31 -2.03
CA ASP A 47 11.88 -17.69 -2.35
C ASP A 47 11.40 -18.45 -1.10
N ASN A 48 12.02 -18.22 0.06
CA ASN A 48 11.58 -18.78 1.34
C ASN A 48 10.22 -18.20 1.76
N TYR A 49 10.07 -16.88 1.67
CA TYR A 49 8.80 -16.21 1.96
C TYR A 49 7.68 -16.70 1.04
N ALA A 50 7.97 -16.87 -0.26
CA ALA A 50 7.02 -17.41 -1.22
C ALA A 50 6.61 -18.86 -0.89
N GLU A 51 7.52 -19.72 -0.41
CA GLU A 51 7.17 -21.07 0.05
C GLU A 51 6.23 -21.04 1.26
N GLU A 52 6.53 -20.20 2.24
CA GLU A 52 5.70 -20.03 3.44
C GLU A 52 4.31 -19.50 3.05
N MET A 53 4.24 -18.52 2.16
CA MET A 53 2.99 -17.98 1.63
C MET A 53 2.20 -19.04 0.85
N MET A 54 2.84 -19.87 0.03
CA MET A 54 2.16 -20.94 -0.69
C MET A 54 1.53 -21.97 0.24
N ALA A 55 2.15 -22.26 1.38
CA ALA A 55 1.58 -23.15 2.38
C ALA A 55 0.34 -22.54 3.06
N MET A 56 0.28 -21.20 3.19
CA MET A 56 -0.85 -20.49 3.81
C MET A 56 -2.00 -20.16 2.85
N VAL A 57 -1.73 -20.05 1.54
CA VAL A 57 -2.66 -19.45 0.57
C VAL A 57 -3.24 -20.45 -0.43
N GLN A 58 -3.26 -21.75 -0.09
CA GLN A 58 -4.00 -22.76 -0.89
C GLN A 58 -5.52 -22.59 -0.75
N MET A 59 -6.05 -21.53 -1.36
CA MET A 59 -7.47 -21.23 -1.36
C MET A 59 -8.17 -22.13 -2.40
N LYS A 60 -8.94 -23.11 -1.93
CA LYS A 60 -9.69 -24.04 -2.79
C LYS A 60 -11.15 -23.64 -2.91
N THR A 61 -11.66 -22.92 -1.91
CA THR A 61 -13.06 -22.51 -1.81
C THR A 61 -13.19 -21.00 -1.66
N PHE A 62 -14.40 -20.50 -1.88
CA PHE A 62 -14.72 -19.10 -1.61
C PHE A 62 -14.60 -18.73 -0.12
N ALA A 63 -14.82 -19.70 0.78
CA ALA A 63 -14.62 -19.49 2.21
C ALA A 63 -13.13 -19.25 2.54
N ASP A 64 -12.22 -20.03 1.93
CA ASP A 64 -10.77 -19.84 2.09
C ASP A 64 -10.33 -18.45 1.61
N TYR A 65 -10.95 -17.96 0.52
CA TYR A 65 -10.73 -16.61 0.03
C TYR A 65 -11.17 -15.53 1.01
N LEU A 66 -12.38 -15.65 1.60
CA LEU A 66 -12.85 -14.69 2.61
C LEU A 66 -11.95 -14.67 3.85
N VAL A 67 -11.53 -15.85 4.31
CA VAL A 67 -10.57 -15.96 5.43
C VAL A 67 -9.24 -15.30 5.07
N SER A 68 -8.73 -15.53 3.87
CA SER A 68 -7.48 -14.95 3.39
C SER A 68 -7.57 -13.42 3.24
N LEU A 69 -8.70 -12.88 2.76
CA LEU A 69 -8.94 -11.44 2.75
C LEU A 69 -8.88 -10.83 4.15
N VAL A 70 -9.44 -11.51 5.16
CA VAL A 70 -9.38 -11.01 6.53
C VAL A 70 -7.96 -11.08 7.08
N LEU A 71 -7.27 -12.21 6.91
CA LEU A 71 -5.97 -12.46 7.56
C LEU A 71 -4.78 -11.79 6.84
N ILE A 72 -4.82 -11.68 5.52
CA ILE A 72 -3.69 -11.21 4.70
C ILE A 72 -3.91 -9.77 4.20
N ALA A 73 -5.16 -9.33 4.06
CA ALA A 73 -5.46 -7.96 3.64
C ALA A 73 -5.94 -7.07 4.79
N LEU A 74 -7.05 -7.42 5.45
CA LEU A 74 -7.71 -6.52 6.40
C LEU A 74 -6.97 -6.39 7.73
N ALA A 75 -6.59 -7.51 8.35
CA ALA A 75 -5.91 -7.50 9.65
C ALA A 75 -4.56 -6.77 9.58
N PRO A 76 -3.67 -7.02 8.59
CA PRO A 76 -2.46 -6.23 8.39
C PRO A 76 -2.76 -4.76 8.12
N ALA A 77 -3.74 -4.45 7.26
CA ALA A 77 -4.11 -3.06 6.98
C ALA A 77 -4.52 -2.29 8.24
N ILE A 78 -5.22 -2.92 9.18
CA ILE A 78 -5.58 -2.29 10.46
C ILE A 78 -4.34 -2.13 11.35
N VAL A 79 -3.62 -3.22 11.60
CA VAL A 79 -2.51 -3.24 12.56
C VAL A 79 -1.35 -2.36 12.08
N GLU A 80 -0.96 -2.50 10.83
CA GLU A 80 0.16 -1.76 10.26
C GLU A 80 -0.16 -0.27 10.15
N GLU A 81 -1.36 0.12 9.73
CA GLU A 81 -1.68 1.55 9.67
C GLU A 81 -1.73 2.18 11.07
N VAL A 82 -2.31 1.50 12.05
CA VAL A 82 -2.30 1.99 13.45
C VAL A 82 -0.87 2.13 13.96
N PHE A 83 -0.01 1.14 13.72
CA PHE A 83 1.38 1.16 14.17
C PHE A 83 2.21 2.23 13.44
N PHE A 84 2.23 2.18 12.11
CA PHE A 84 3.09 3.07 11.31
C PHE A 84 2.55 4.50 11.27
N ARG A 85 1.24 4.73 11.12
CA ARG A 85 0.70 6.09 10.92
C ARG A 85 0.26 6.71 12.23
N GLY A 86 -0.40 5.92 13.08
CA GLY A 86 -0.76 6.33 14.43
C GLY A 86 0.44 6.48 15.37
N GLY A 87 1.46 5.63 15.21
CA GLY A 87 2.67 5.62 16.05
C GLY A 87 3.89 6.24 15.37
N VAL A 88 4.52 5.48 14.47
CA VAL A 88 5.89 5.77 13.94
C VAL A 88 5.97 7.11 13.21
N GLN A 89 5.06 7.39 12.28
CA GLN A 89 5.02 8.64 11.52
C GLN A 89 4.77 9.84 12.44
N GLN A 90 3.91 9.68 13.45
CA GLN A 90 3.64 10.74 14.42
C GLN A 90 4.87 11.02 15.31
N LEU A 91 5.58 9.97 15.73
CA LEU A 91 6.85 10.08 16.45
C LEU A 91 7.87 10.88 15.65
N PHE A 92 8.11 10.51 14.40
CA PHE A 92 9.06 11.23 13.54
C PHE A 92 8.59 12.64 13.17
N THR A 93 7.29 12.87 13.05
CA THR A 93 6.75 14.23 12.85
C THR A 93 7.09 15.11 14.05
N ASN A 94 6.98 14.57 15.26
CA ASN A 94 7.33 15.26 16.49
C ASN A 94 8.84 15.49 16.65
N TRP A 95 9.69 14.56 16.21
CA TRP A 95 11.15 14.69 16.28
C TRP A 95 11.71 15.65 15.24
N PHE A 96 11.39 15.45 13.96
CA PHE A 96 11.98 16.24 12.87
C PHE A 96 11.30 17.60 12.68
N LYS A 97 10.09 17.78 13.21
CA LYS A 97 9.22 18.95 12.94
C LYS A 97 8.97 19.20 11.44
N LYS A 98 9.20 18.20 10.60
CA LYS A 98 9.05 18.23 9.15
C LYS A 98 8.23 17.01 8.71
N PRO A 99 6.92 17.17 8.44
CA PRO A 99 6.04 16.06 8.09
C PRO A 99 6.53 15.24 6.90
N TRP A 100 7.12 15.88 5.88
CA TRP A 100 7.66 15.21 4.70
C TRP A 100 8.82 14.26 5.02
N VAL A 101 9.69 14.63 5.97
CA VAL A 101 10.78 13.76 6.43
C VAL A 101 10.22 12.57 7.22
N ALA A 102 9.21 12.81 8.06
CA ALA A 102 8.55 11.76 8.81
C ALA A 102 7.86 10.74 7.89
N ILE A 103 7.18 11.21 6.84
CA ILE A 103 6.60 10.35 5.81
C ILE A 103 7.70 9.51 5.17
N LEU A 104 8.74 10.14 4.61
CA LEU A 104 9.82 9.44 3.92
C LEU A 104 10.48 8.36 4.78
N VAL A 105 10.86 8.69 6.02
CA VAL A 105 11.50 7.73 6.93
C VAL A 105 10.56 6.58 7.28
N THR A 106 9.28 6.89 7.56
CA THR A 106 8.29 5.86 7.87
C THR A 106 8.04 4.94 6.67
N SER A 107 8.01 5.49 5.45
CA SER A 107 7.83 4.71 4.22
C SER A 107 9.00 3.76 3.95
N ILE A 108 10.22 4.21 4.21
CA ILE A 108 11.43 3.37 4.11
C ILE A 108 11.37 2.24 5.15
N LEU A 109 11.04 2.53 6.40
CA LEU A 109 10.92 1.52 7.45
C LEU A 109 9.80 0.53 7.16
N PHE A 110 8.64 1.02 6.72
CA PHE A 110 7.51 0.21 6.29
C PHE A 110 7.91 -0.78 5.20
N SER A 111 8.69 -0.35 4.22
CA SER A 111 9.21 -1.25 3.19
C SER A 111 10.25 -2.23 3.74
N ALA A 112 11.19 -1.75 4.56
CA ALA A 112 12.29 -2.55 5.07
C ALA A 112 11.86 -3.73 5.96
N VAL A 113 10.80 -3.59 6.77
CA VAL A 113 10.32 -4.69 7.63
C VAL A 113 9.81 -5.90 6.85
N HIS A 114 9.49 -5.74 5.56
CA HIS A 114 9.06 -6.82 4.68
C HIS A 114 10.22 -7.67 4.14
N MET A 115 11.47 -7.27 4.39
CA MET A 115 12.68 -8.06 4.07
C MET A 115 12.77 -8.56 2.62
N SER A 116 12.14 -7.86 1.68
CA SER A 116 12.14 -8.20 0.26
C SER A 116 12.75 -7.05 -0.53
N TYR A 117 13.90 -7.36 -1.15
CA TYR A 117 14.69 -6.39 -1.88
C TYR A 117 13.98 -5.96 -3.15
N PHE A 118 13.43 -6.89 -3.93
CA PHE A 118 12.83 -6.59 -5.23
C PHE A 118 11.49 -5.86 -5.09
N GLY A 119 10.75 -6.12 -4.00
CA GLY A 119 9.56 -5.35 -3.62
C GLY A 119 9.83 -4.05 -2.86
N PHE A 120 11.09 -3.66 -2.64
CA PHE A 120 11.43 -2.53 -1.77
C PHE A 120 10.92 -1.18 -2.28
N LEU A 121 11.23 -0.81 -3.54
CA LEU A 121 10.78 0.48 -4.10
C LEU A 121 9.25 0.58 -4.21
N PRO A 122 8.53 -0.45 -4.73
CA PRO A 122 7.08 -0.43 -4.75
C PRO A 122 6.44 -0.25 -3.37
N ARG A 123 6.90 -1.01 -2.35
CA ARG A 123 6.37 -0.90 -0.98
C ARG A 123 6.74 0.42 -0.32
N ALA A 124 7.91 0.98 -0.61
CA ALA A 124 8.28 2.31 -0.12
C ALA A 124 7.38 3.39 -0.73
N MET A 125 7.05 3.29 -2.02
CA MET A 125 6.10 4.19 -2.67
C MET A 125 4.69 4.07 -2.06
N LEU A 126 4.17 2.85 -1.88
CA LEU A 126 2.91 2.62 -1.18
C LEU A 126 2.94 3.23 0.23
N GLY A 127 4.06 3.03 0.94
CA GLY A 127 4.29 3.60 2.25
C GLY A 127 4.21 5.13 2.25
N ALA A 128 4.70 5.79 1.21
CA ALA A 128 4.67 7.24 1.04
C ALA A 128 3.27 7.73 0.69
N VAL A 129 2.56 7.05 -0.21
CA VAL A 129 1.16 7.33 -0.55
C VAL A 129 0.28 7.25 0.70
N LEU A 130 0.38 6.17 1.48
CA LEU A 130 -0.34 6.04 2.75
C LEU A 130 0.04 7.15 3.74
N GLY A 131 1.33 7.50 3.85
CA GLY A 131 1.77 8.59 4.71
C GLY A 131 1.19 9.96 4.32
N LEU A 132 1.09 10.23 3.02
CA LEU A 132 0.45 11.44 2.48
C LEU A 132 -1.06 11.45 2.72
N LEU A 133 -1.73 10.32 2.51
CA LEU A 133 -3.16 10.17 2.77
C LEU A 133 -3.48 10.49 4.22
N PHE A 134 -2.72 9.93 5.16
CA PHE A 134 -2.89 10.19 6.58
C PHE A 134 -2.61 11.65 6.94
N TYR A 135 -1.56 12.23 6.36
CA TYR A 135 -1.19 13.62 6.59
C TYR A 135 -2.27 14.60 6.13
N TYR A 136 -2.88 14.36 4.96
CA TYR A 136 -3.95 15.20 4.42
C TYR A 136 -5.29 14.97 5.11
N SER A 137 -5.72 13.71 5.27
CA SER A 137 -7.06 13.39 5.77
C SER A 137 -7.17 13.48 7.29
N LYS A 138 -6.05 13.29 8.01
CA LYS A 138 -6.00 13.08 9.46
C LYS A 138 -7.00 12.00 9.91
N ASN A 139 -7.18 10.98 9.07
CA ASN A 139 -8.15 9.90 9.25
C ASN A 139 -7.49 8.55 8.95
N ILE A 140 -7.45 7.67 9.94
CA ILE A 140 -6.83 6.35 9.78
C ILE A 140 -7.67 5.43 8.87
N TRP A 141 -8.98 5.67 8.74
CA TRP A 141 -9.87 4.81 7.95
C TRP A 141 -9.65 4.96 6.45
N THR A 142 -9.24 6.14 5.96
CA THR A 142 -8.85 6.30 4.54
C THR A 142 -7.63 5.45 4.21
N ASN A 143 -6.71 5.35 5.17
CA ASN A 143 -5.48 4.58 5.06
C ASN A 143 -5.73 3.07 5.13
N ILE A 144 -6.52 2.63 6.11
CA ILE A 144 -6.91 1.22 6.26
C ILE A 144 -7.63 0.77 4.98
N LEU A 145 -8.53 1.58 4.42
CA LEU A 145 -9.19 1.26 3.15
C LEU A 145 -8.18 1.13 2.00
N MET A 146 -7.29 2.11 1.83
CA MET A 146 -6.27 2.08 0.78
C MET A 146 -5.36 0.85 0.88
N HIS A 147 -4.87 0.56 2.09
CA HIS A 147 -4.00 -0.59 2.34
C HIS A 147 -4.77 -1.91 2.15
N PHE A 148 -6.00 -2.01 2.64
CA PHE A 148 -6.86 -3.17 2.41
C PHE A 148 -7.12 -3.39 0.91
N LEU A 149 -7.37 -2.34 0.12
CA LEU A 149 -7.55 -2.48 -1.33
C LEU A 149 -6.28 -3.00 -2.00
N ASN A 150 -5.11 -2.45 -1.64
CA ASN A 150 -3.83 -2.92 -2.17
C ASN A 150 -3.61 -4.42 -1.92
N ASN A 151 -3.74 -4.86 -0.66
CA ASN A 151 -3.51 -6.26 -0.30
C ASN A 151 -4.64 -7.16 -0.80
N GLY A 152 -5.88 -6.66 -0.79
CA GLY A 152 -7.06 -7.37 -1.25
C GLY A 152 -6.99 -7.69 -2.75
N ILE A 153 -6.45 -6.78 -3.57
CA ILE A 153 -6.20 -7.04 -4.99
C ILE A 153 -5.21 -8.20 -5.16
N ALA A 154 -4.09 -8.21 -4.42
CA ALA A 154 -3.13 -9.30 -4.45
C ALA A 154 -3.75 -10.65 -4.02
N VAL A 155 -4.50 -10.67 -2.92
CA VAL A 155 -5.22 -11.88 -2.44
C VAL A 155 -6.24 -12.36 -3.47
N THR A 156 -6.95 -11.44 -4.13
CA THR A 156 -7.94 -11.77 -5.17
C THR A 156 -7.27 -12.39 -6.39
N GLN A 157 -6.13 -11.84 -6.82
CA GLN A 157 -5.33 -12.41 -7.91
C GLN A 157 -4.84 -13.82 -7.55
N LEU A 158 -4.32 -14.03 -6.34
CA LEU A 158 -3.90 -15.35 -5.84
C LEU A 158 -5.06 -16.35 -5.86
N TYR A 159 -6.25 -15.93 -5.45
CA TYR A 159 -7.44 -16.81 -5.46
C TYR A 159 -7.86 -17.18 -6.88
N TYR A 160 -7.86 -16.21 -7.78
CA TYR A 160 -8.14 -16.46 -9.19
C TYR A 160 -7.14 -17.46 -9.80
N MET A 161 -5.84 -17.33 -9.51
CA MET A 161 -4.81 -18.26 -9.99
C MET A 161 -4.95 -19.65 -9.37
N SER A 162 -5.26 -19.73 -8.07
CA SER A 162 -5.50 -20.98 -7.34
C SER A 162 -6.66 -21.77 -7.94
N THR A 163 -7.80 -21.11 -8.19
CA THR A 163 -8.98 -21.77 -8.78
C THR A 163 -8.77 -22.23 -10.22
N LYS A 164 -7.76 -21.69 -10.93
CA LYS A 164 -7.34 -22.14 -12.26
C LYS A 164 -6.29 -23.26 -12.22
N GLY A 165 -5.85 -23.70 -11.05
CA GLY A 165 -4.76 -24.68 -10.90
C GLY A 165 -3.41 -24.14 -11.37
N LYS A 166 -3.27 -22.81 -11.45
CA LYS A 166 -2.08 -22.10 -11.95
C LYS A 166 -1.24 -21.49 -10.83
N LEU A 167 -1.57 -21.75 -9.57
CA LEU A 167 -0.81 -21.23 -8.44
C LEU A 167 0.44 -22.10 -8.22
N ASP A 168 1.56 -21.69 -8.80
CA ASP A 168 2.89 -22.25 -8.57
C ASP A 168 3.91 -21.15 -8.24
N LYS A 169 5.14 -21.53 -7.87
CA LYS A 169 6.20 -20.56 -7.54
C LYS A 169 6.46 -19.55 -8.67
N LYS A 170 6.32 -19.99 -9.92
CA LYS A 170 6.50 -19.13 -11.10
C LYS A 170 5.36 -18.13 -11.25
N ALA A 171 4.15 -18.50 -10.87
CA ALA A 171 3.01 -17.60 -10.82
C ALA A 171 3.20 -16.50 -9.78
N LEU A 172 3.76 -16.81 -8.60
CA LEU A 172 4.11 -15.78 -7.60
C LEU A 172 5.19 -14.83 -8.13
N ASP A 173 6.24 -15.37 -8.74
CA ASP A 173 7.29 -14.55 -9.38
C ASP A 173 6.74 -13.72 -10.56
N ALA A 174 5.68 -14.18 -11.23
CA ALA A 174 5.02 -13.48 -12.34
C ALA A 174 3.91 -12.51 -11.89
N MET A 175 3.57 -12.47 -10.60
CA MET A 175 2.67 -11.46 -10.04
C MET A 175 3.37 -10.10 -9.88
N ASP A 176 4.70 -10.07 -9.96
CA ASP A 176 5.43 -8.85 -10.25
C ASP A 176 5.16 -8.47 -11.71
N GLU A 177 4.03 -7.79 -11.92
CA GLU A 177 3.60 -7.27 -13.22
C GLU A 177 4.64 -6.25 -13.70
N HIS A 178 5.57 -6.70 -14.54
CA HIS A 178 6.51 -5.85 -15.26
C HIS A 178 5.73 -4.97 -16.25
N PHE A 179 5.38 -3.77 -15.79
CA PHE A 179 4.73 -2.76 -16.60
C PHE A 179 5.77 -1.88 -17.28
N PRO A 180 5.63 -1.63 -18.60
CA PRO A 180 6.60 -0.84 -19.33
C PRO A 180 6.69 0.58 -18.77
N PHE A 181 7.90 1.15 -18.77
CA PHE A 181 8.18 2.46 -18.16
C PHE A 181 7.25 3.61 -18.59
N TRP A 182 6.77 3.60 -19.83
CA TRP A 182 5.83 4.63 -20.31
C TRP A 182 4.48 4.55 -19.58
N LEU A 183 4.02 3.35 -19.25
CA LEU A 183 2.79 3.16 -18.47
C LEU A 183 3.01 3.59 -17.02
N GLY A 184 4.19 3.31 -16.46
CA GLY A 184 4.63 3.84 -15.17
C GLY A 184 4.64 5.38 -15.12
N ALA A 185 5.10 6.04 -16.19
CA ALA A 185 5.10 7.50 -16.27
C ALA A 185 3.67 8.06 -16.32
N ILE A 186 2.76 7.44 -17.08
CA ILE A 186 1.33 7.82 -17.09
C ILE A 186 0.73 7.62 -15.70
N ALA A 187 1.02 6.49 -15.05
CA ALA A 187 0.54 6.18 -13.71
C ALA A 187 1.06 7.18 -12.68
N LEU A 188 2.30 7.64 -12.79
CA LEU A 188 2.87 8.68 -11.93
C LEU A 188 2.11 10.00 -12.06
N VAL A 189 1.80 10.43 -13.30
CA VAL A 189 1.00 11.64 -13.53
C VAL A 189 -0.41 11.47 -12.94
N GLY A 190 -1.04 10.32 -13.16
CA GLY A 190 -2.34 9.98 -12.58
C GLY A 190 -2.32 10.00 -11.05
N MET A 191 -1.28 9.44 -10.43
CA MET A 191 -1.06 9.42 -8.99
C MET A 191 -0.94 10.84 -8.43
N ILE A 192 -0.15 11.71 -9.07
CA ILE A 192 0.01 13.12 -8.65
C ILE A 192 -1.35 13.85 -8.70
N ILE A 193 -2.11 13.67 -9.78
CA ILE A 193 -3.45 14.26 -9.92
C ILE A 193 -4.39 13.75 -8.82
N CYS A 194 -4.42 12.43 -8.59
CA CYS A 194 -5.29 11.84 -7.57
C CYS A 194 -4.93 12.32 -6.16
N LEU A 195 -3.63 12.41 -5.84
CA LEU A 195 -3.16 12.93 -4.55
C LEU A 195 -3.49 14.41 -4.37
N TYR A 196 -3.38 15.22 -5.43
CA TYR A 196 -3.80 16.63 -5.41
C TYR A 196 -5.30 16.77 -5.15
N LEU A 197 -6.13 16.00 -5.85
CA LEU A 197 -7.58 16.00 -5.66
C LEU A 197 -7.95 15.50 -4.25
N PHE A 198 -7.27 14.47 -3.75
CA PHE A 198 -7.49 13.94 -2.40
C PHE A 198 -7.12 14.95 -1.32
N LYS A 199 -6.02 15.69 -1.50
CA LYS A 199 -5.65 16.79 -0.60
C LYS A 199 -6.75 17.85 -0.57
N ARG A 200 -7.20 18.32 -1.75
CA ARG A 200 -8.25 19.34 -1.86
C ARG A 200 -9.53 18.90 -1.15
N GLU A 201 -9.95 17.66 -1.39
CA GLU A 201 -11.14 17.08 -0.76
C GLU A 201 -10.98 16.92 0.76
N SER A 202 -9.80 16.53 1.21
CA SER A 202 -9.49 16.41 2.64
C SER A 202 -9.52 17.76 3.35
N ASP A 203 -8.97 18.81 2.73
CA ASP A 203 -9.01 20.18 3.25
C ASP A 203 -10.48 20.66 3.42
N MET A 204 -11.35 20.37 2.45
CA MET A 204 -12.79 20.70 2.52
C MET A 204 -13.52 19.88 3.60
N THR A 205 -13.27 18.57 3.66
CA THR A 205 -13.88 17.68 4.65
C THR A 205 -13.49 18.06 6.08
N LEU A 206 -12.22 18.43 6.30
CA LEU A 206 -11.74 18.90 7.59
C LEU A 206 -12.43 20.20 8.02
N LYS A 207 -12.55 21.17 7.10
CA LYS A 207 -13.26 22.44 7.36
C LYS A 207 -14.73 22.20 7.74
N ASN A 208 -15.42 21.35 6.99
CA ASN A 208 -16.83 21.05 7.24
C ASN A 208 -17.05 20.36 8.58
N ASN A 209 -16.20 19.38 8.93
CA ASN A 209 -16.27 18.71 10.23
C ASN A 209 -16.10 19.72 11.39
N THR A 210 -15.15 20.66 11.29
CA THR A 210 -14.95 21.69 12.31
C THR A 210 -16.17 22.60 12.49
N ILE A 211 -16.85 22.97 11.40
CA ILE A 211 -18.07 23.80 11.45
C ILE A 211 -19.21 23.03 12.14
N VAL A 212 -19.38 21.74 11.80
CA VAL A 212 -20.42 20.89 12.40
C VAL A 212 -20.14 20.65 13.89
N ASP A 213 -18.89 20.35 14.25
CA ASP A 213 -18.49 20.16 15.65
C ASP A 213 -18.74 21.43 16.47
N ALA A 214 -18.44 22.60 15.91
CA ALA A 214 -18.75 23.89 16.54
C ALA A 214 -20.26 24.08 16.73
N ALA A 215 -21.07 23.85 15.68
CA ALA A 215 -22.52 24.00 15.74
C ALA A 215 -23.18 23.10 16.79
N ASN A 216 -22.70 21.85 16.92
CA ASN A 216 -23.20 20.90 17.93
C ASN A 216 -22.77 21.24 19.36
N THR A 217 -21.73 22.06 19.54
CA THR A 217 -21.27 22.50 20.87
C THR A 217 -22.14 23.64 21.42
N PHE A 218 -22.86 24.36 20.55
CA PHE A 218 -23.74 25.49 20.90
C PHE A 218 -25.24 25.15 20.88
N ALA A 219 -25.60 23.89 20.58
CA ALA A 219 -26.97 23.38 20.60
C ALA A 219 -27.19 22.52 21.86
#